data_AF-A0A7S7J0U4-F1
#
_entry.id   AF-A0A7S7J0U4-F1
#
_cell.length_a   1.000
_cell.length_b   1.000
_cell.length_c   1.000
_cell.angle_alpha   90.00
_cell.angle_beta   90.00
_cell.angle_gamma   90.00
#
_symmetry.space_group_name_H-M   'P 1'
#
loop_
_entity.id
_entity.type
_entity.pdbx_description
1 polymer ?
#
loop_
_entity_poly.entity_id
_entity_poly.type
_entity_poly.pdbx_seq_one_letter_code
_entity_poly.pdbx_strand_id
1 'polypeptide(L)'
;MRRKLRLMFLPLMVILMMGTAVYGENTNISQKDIDEGIAICKEFPVALQIDGKSVNSDVPPVIIKERTLIPLRAVFESMGAQVTWNDQARIAAVALGSSSVQLDIDREAAFVNGNQAAMDVPALIINDRTMIPLRFVAESLNCGIGWDDLTRTVSIQSPVTREFNKITSVKIQEKSDYYRVIIEAENGIEAYNTFVYDNPQRFGVDLKNMALGDGDGEIKENNDLIKTVRYDQFAPETARVVVELKEKVAGKVSFSDNGTKMYIDFDKNQQQNSGDLGDVTIDGLNVVDWRAAKKIVFIDSGHGGSDTGSQAKRDGVEILNEKDVNLDIALRLNRMLKAAGVSTYMLRETDTTVTLYDRPAMANGVNADLYVSVHNNSTDKNPSAKGTETYYYSKTGESDYNIYSKELAELVQKYMVANLGTVDRRVKSEPAYAVLNKTKMPAIIIEGAFLSNTEDLKLMMTDEFRENYALAAARAIIEILNKSVEE
;
A
#
# COMPACT_ATOMS: atom_id res chain seq x y z
N MET A 1 2.67 -50.14 -9.50
CA MET A 1 3.40 -49.35 -8.48
C MET A 1 4.84 -49.13 -8.95
N ARG A 2 5.10 -48.06 -9.71
CA ARG A 2 6.46 -47.65 -10.13
C ARG A 2 6.54 -46.13 -9.97
N ARG A 3 7.18 -45.69 -8.88
CA ARG A 3 7.48 -44.27 -8.63
C ARG A 3 8.59 -43.85 -9.61
N LYS A 4 8.28 -42.90 -10.50
CA LYS A 4 9.30 -42.17 -11.26
C LYS A 4 9.88 -41.08 -10.36
N LEU A 5 11.15 -41.22 -10.02
CA LEU A 5 11.95 -40.20 -9.33
C LEU A 5 12.18 -39.06 -10.34
N ARG A 6 11.58 -37.89 -10.13
CA ARG A 6 11.94 -36.67 -10.88
C ARG A 6 13.18 -36.08 -10.20
N LEU A 7 14.34 -36.21 -10.86
CA LEU A 7 15.52 -35.41 -10.53
C LEU A 7 15.18 -33.94 -10.83
N MET A 8 15.15 -33.10 -9.80
CA MET A 8 15.23 -31.65 -9.97
C MET A 8 16.67 -31.29 -10.34
N PHE A 9 16.89 -30.92 -11.60
CA PHE A 9 18.10 -30.22 -12.02
C PHE A 9 17.98 -28.77 -11.54
N LEU A 10 18.73 -28.41 -10.50
CA LEU A 10 19.00 -27.01 -10.16
C LEU A 10 19.98 -26.48 -11.23
N PRO A 11 19.72 -25.36 -11.92
CA PRO A 11 20.67 -24.82 -12.88
C PRO A 11 21.89 -24.30 -12.11
N LEU A 12 23.04 -24.93 -12.34
CA LEU A 12 24.35 -24.44 -11.91
C LEU A 12 24.63 -23.16 -12.71
N MET A 13 24.43 -21.99 -12.11
CA MET A 13 24.75 -20.72 -12.73
C MET A 13 26.28 -20.60 -12.83
N VAL A 14 26.82 -21.00 -13.98
CA VAL A 14 28.23 -20.82 -14.31
C VAL A 14 28.46 -19.33 -14.56
N ILE A 15 28.98 -18.63 -13.54
CA ILE A 15 29.44 -17.25 -13.68
C ILE A 15 30.75 -17.29 -14.46
N LEU A 16 30.65 -17.14 -15.78
CA LEU A 16 31.79 -16.84 -16.64
C LEU A 16 31.81 -15.34 -16.88
N MET A 17 32.68 -14.60 -16.19
CA MET A 17 32.98 -13.20 -16.53
C MET A 17 34.47 -13.04 -16.79
N MET A 18 34.79 -12.70 -18.03
CA MET A 18 36.10 -12.23 -18.44
C MET A 18 36.29 -10.82 -17.87
N GLY A 19 37.12 -10.68 -16.84
CA GLY A 19 37.50 -9.37 -16.31
C GLY A 19 38.56 -8.71 -17.18
N THR A 20 38.30 -7.50 -17.66
CA THR A 20 39.36 -6.58 -18.08
C THR A 20 40.08 -6.06 -16.83
N ALA A 21 41.39 -6.23 -16.77
CA ALA A 21 42.19 -5.69 -15.68
C ALA A 21 42.16 -4.16 -15.72
N VAL A 22 41.56 -3.54 -14.70
CA VAL A 22 41.67 -2.10 -14.45
C VAL A 22 42.60 -1.93 -13.25
N TYR A 23 43.63 -1.08 -13.41
CA TYR A 23 44.58 -0.76 -12.35
C TYR A 23 43.96 0.25 -11.39
N GLY A 24 43.52 -0.21 -10.22
CA GLY A 24 43.26 0.67 -9.07
C GLY A 24 44.58 1.04 -8.37
N GLU A 25 44.68 2.27 -7.86
CA GLU A 25 45.81 2.74 -7.05
C GLU A 25 45.98 1.85 -5.80
N ASN A 26 47.24 1.65 -5.37
CA ASN A 26 47.58 0.86 -4.18
C ASN A 26 46.92 1.43 -2.91
N THR A 27 46.56 0.56 -1.97
CA THR A 27 45.89 0.89 -0.69
C THR A 27 46.56 2.01 0.11
N ASN A 28 45.74 2.87 0.73
CA ASN A 28 46.18 3.83 1.76
C ASN A 28 46.27 3.25 3.19
N ILE A 29 46.15 1.92 3.35
CA ILE A 29 46.21 1.23 4.66
C ILE A 29 47.60 0.61 4.83
N SER A 30 48.29 1.00 5.90
CA SER A 30 49.60 0.45 6.27
C SER A 30 49.47 -0.75 7.21
N GLN A 31 50.51 -1.59 7.30
CA GLN A 31 50.57 -2.67 8.30
C GLN A 31 50.39 -2.16 9.73
N LYS A 32 50.89 -0.94 10.02
CA LYS A 32 50.71 -0.29 11.31
C LYS A 32 49.23 -0.03 11.62
N ASP A 33 48.44 0.44 10.64
CA ASP A 33 47.01 0.66 10.82
C ASP A 33 46.27 -0.66 11.14
N ILE A 34 46.70 -1.76 10.51
CA ILE A 34 46.15 -3.11 10.76
C ILE A 34 46.49 -3.56 12.18
N ASP A 35 47.77 -3.47 12.57
CA ASP A 35 48.23 -3.91 13.88
C ASP A 35 47.57 -3.10 15.02
N GLU A 36 47.42 -1.79 14.86
CA GLU A 36 46.70 -0.92 15.80
C GLU A 36 45.22 -1.29 15.92
N GLY A 37 44.54 -1.50 14.79
CA GLY A 37 43.14 -1.94 14.78
C GLY A 37 42.93 -3.28 15.49
N ILE A 38 43.81 -4.26 15.23
CA ILE A 38 43.79 -5.56 15.89
C ILE A 38 44.01 -5.42 17.40
N ALA A 39 45.00 -4.62 17.82
CA ALA A 39 45.30 -4.41 19.23
C ALA A 39 44.11 -3.77 19.98
N ILE A 40 43.49 -2.74 19.39
CA ILE A 40 42.32 -2.07 19.97
C ILE A 40 41.14 -3.05 20.09
N CYS A 41 40.84 -3.82 19.05
CA CYS A 41 39.74 -4.79 19.07
C CYS A 41 40.04 -6.00 19.97
N LYS A 42 41.30 -6.27 20.30
CA LYS A 42 41.67 -7.27 21.30
C LYS A 42 41.43 -6.78 22.74
N GLU A 43 41.74 -5.52 23.01
CA GLU A 43 41.48 -4.89 24.31
C GLU A 43 39.99 -4.61 24.52
N PHE A 44 39.31 -4.19 23.45
CA PHE A 44 37.88 -3.89 23.44
C PHE A 44 37.19 -4.70 22.32
N PRO A 45 36.77 -5.94 22.60
CA PRO A 45 36.12 -6.80 21.62
C PRO A 45 34.90 -6.17 20.95
N VAL A 46 34.71 -6.54 19.68
CA VAL A 46 33.50 -6.21 18.91
C VAL A 46 32.69 -7.49 18.73
N ALA A 47 31.43 -7.47 19.16
CA ALA A 47 30.53 -8.60 18.98
C ALA A 47 29.82 -8.53 17.62
N LEU A 48 29.49 -9.70 17.06
CA LEU A 48 28.68 -9.83 15.85
C LEU A 48 27.35 -10.51 16.17
N GLN A 49 26.27 -9.96 15.64
CA GLN A 49 24.96 -10.59 15.63
C GLN A 49 24.38 -10.61 14.22
N ILE A 50 23.74 -11.72 13.84
CA ILE A 50 22.95 -11.87 12.62
C ILE A 50 21.53 -12.26 13.05
N ASP A 51 20.54 -11.48 12.64
CA ASP A 51 19.12 -11.70 12.98
C ASP A 51 18.90 -11.92 14.49
N GLY A 52 19.61 -11.14 15.31
CA GLY A 52 19.57 -11.20 16.78
C GLY A 52 20.33 -12.37 17.41
N LYS A 53 21.03 -13.20 16.63
CA LYS A 53 21.84 -14.32 17.13
C LYS A 53 23.32 -13.98 17.05
N SER A 54 24.05 -14.24 18.14
CA SER A 54 25.51 -14.06 18.16
C SER A 54 26.21 -14.98 17.16
N VAL A 55 27.20 -14.42 16.46
CA VAL A 55 28.05 -15.15 15.51
C VAL A 55 29.40 -15.38 16.17
N ASN A 56 29.83 -16.64 16.20
CA ASN A 56 31.19 -16.98 16.60
C ASN A 56 32.08 -17.09 15.35
N SER A 57 33.23 -16.42 15.37
CA SER A 57 34.22 -16.49 14.30
C SER A 57 35.60 -16.72 14.88
N ASP A 58 36.43 -17.45 14.14
CA ASP A 58 37.83 -17.72 14.48
C ASP A 58 38.72 -16.48 14.33
N VAL A 59 38.29 -15.50 13.53
CA VAL A 59 38.89 -14.16 13.47
C VAL A 59 37.84 -13.12 13.86
N PRO A 60 38.04 -12.36 14.96
CA PRO A 60 37.06 -11.36 15.39
C PRO A 60 37.03 -10.15 14.44
N PRO A 61 35.95 -9.34 14.46
CA PRO A 61 35.93 -8.06 13.76
C PRO A 61 37.09 -7.14 14.17
N VAL A 62 37.54 -6.33 13.23
CA VAL A 62 38.60 -5.34 13.44
C VAL A 62 38.10 -3.97 12.98
N ILE A 63 38.45 -2.90 13.68
CA ILE A 63 38.14 -1.53 13.24
C ILE A 63 39.43 -0.91 12.69
N ILE A 64 39.43 -0.56 11.40
CA ILE A 64 40.56 0.07 10.71
C ILE A 64 40.04 1.33 10.01
N LYS A 65 40.68 2.48 10.24
CA LYS A 65 40.24 3.80 9.70
C LYS A 65 38.74 4.05 9.93
N GLU A 66 38.26 3.79 11.15
CA GLU A 66 36.85 3.96 11.55
C GLU A 66 35.85 3.11 10.75
N ARG A 67 36.30 2.05 10.08
CA ARG A 67 35.45 1.07 9.41
C ARG A 67 35.60 -0.29 10.08
N THR A 68 34.48 -0.93 10.36
CA THR A 68 34.46 -2.29 10.90
C THR A 68 34.62 -3.29 9.77
N LEU A 69 35.72 -4.04 9.82
CA LEU A 69 35.99 -5.16 8.94
C LEU A 69 35.60 -6.47 9.63
N ILE A 70 34.96 -7.35 8.87
CA ILE A 70 34.45 -8.63 9.36
C ILE A 70 34.92 -9.79 8.47
N PRO A 71 34.99 -11.01 9.01
CA PRO A 71 35.26 -12.21 8.23
C PRO A 71 34.10 -12.51 7.26
N LEU A 72 34.36 -12.40 5.95
CA LEU A 72 33.34 -12.51 4.90
C LEU A 72 32.50 -13.80 5.00
N ARG A 73 33.16 -14.97 5.04
CA ARG A 73 32.47 -16.27 5.06
C ARG A 73 31.65 -16.48 6.33
N ALA A 74 32.25 -16.21 7.49
CA ALA A 74 31.62 -16.46 8.78
C ALA A 74 30.31 -15.69 8.95
N VAL A 75 30.21 -14.52 8.31
CA VAL A 75 28.98 -13.73 8.30
C VAL A 75 28.03 -14.19 7.21
N PHE A 76 28.42 -14.09 5.94
CA PHE A 76 27.44 -14.18 4.85
C PHE A 76 27.05 -15.62 4.48
N GLU A 77 27.89 -16.63 4.69
CA GLU A 77 27.48 -18.03 4.46
C GLU A 77 26.39 -18.46 5.46
N SER A 78 26.42 -17.93 6.68
CA SER A 78 25.38 -18.18 7.69
C SER A 78 24.00 -17.60 7.30
N MET A 79 24.00 -16.61 6.40
CA MET A 79 22.82 -15.98 5.82
C MET A 79 22.39 -16.66 4.51
N GLY A 80 23.03 -17.77 4.13
CA GLY A 80 22.75 -18.51 2.89
C GLY A 80 23.42 -17.93 1.65
N ALA A 81 24.36 -16.99 1.80
CA ALA A 81 25.10 -16.47 0.67
C ALA A 81 26.09 -17.51 0.11
N GLN A 82 26.31 -17.45 -1.21
CA GLN A 82 27.39 -18.20 -1.86
C GLN A 82 28.66 -17.34 -1.86
N VAL A 83 29.73 -17.84 -1.25
CA VAL A 83 31.03 -17.15 -1.19
C VAL A 83 32.09 -17.92 -1.95
N THR A 84 32.75 -17.25 -2.90
CA THR A 84 33.83 -17.81 -3.72
C THR A 84 35.14 -17.04 -3.52
N TRP A 85 36.25 -17.74 -3.76
CA TRP A 85 37.60 -17.19 -3.68
C TRP A 85 38.37 -17.58 -4.94
N ASN A 86 38.97 -16.62 -5.62
CA ASN A 86 39.90 -16.82 -6.71
C ASN A 86 41.31 -16.41 -6.26
N ASP A 87 42.16 -17.40 -6.07
CA ASP A 87 43.51 -17.21 -5.54
C ASP A 87 44.43 -16.45 -6.50
N GLN A 88 44.41 -16.80 -7.78
CA GLN A 88 45.26 -16.18 -8.80
C GLN A 88 44.94 -14.70 -9.00
N ALA A 89 43.66 -14.36 -8.94
CA ALA A 89 43.19 -12.99 -9.10
C ALA A 89 43.17 -12.20 -7.79
N ARG A 90 43.32 -12.86 -6.63
CA ARG A 90 43.05 -12.31 -5.29
C ARG A 90 41.68 -11.63 -5.23
N ILE A 91 40.64 -12.37 -5.64
CA ILE A 91 39.26 -11.89 -5.68
C ILE A 91 38.39 -12.73 -4.76
N ALA A 92 37.65 -12.06 -3.88
CA ALA A 92 36.56 -12.66 -3.12
C ALA A 92 35.22 -12.21 -3.71
N ALA A 93 34.27 -13.12 -3.88
CA ALA A 93 32.93 -12.76 -4.30
C ALA A 93 31.87 -13.37 -3.38
N VAL A 94 30.78 -12.64 -3.19
CA VAL A 94 29.64 -13.05 -2.38
C VAL A 94 28.35 -12.75 -3.14
N ALA A 95 27.45 -13.73 -3.17
CA ALA A 95 26.12 -13.57 -3.76
C ALA A 95 25.03 -13.99 -2.76
N LEU A 96 24.05 -13.12 -2.55
CA LEU A 96 22.92 -13.34 -1.66
C LEU A 96 21.63 -12.89 -2.36
N GLY A 97 20.70 -13.82 -2.57
CA GLY A 97 19.49 -13.57 -3.38
C GLY A 97 19.85 -13.20 -4.82
N SER A 98 19.31 -12.08 -5.30
CA SER A 98 19.63 -11.51 -6.63
C SER A 98 20.83 -10.57 -6.63
N SER A 99 21.45 -10.32 -5.46
CA SER A 99 22.54 -9.35 -5.30
C SER A 99 23.89 -10.05 -5.21
N SER A 100 24.93 -9.42 -5.74
CA SER A 100 26.29 -9.92 -5.76
C SER A 100 27.31 -8.81 -5.58
N VAL A 101 28.40 -9.12 -4.87
CA VAL A 101 29.54 -8.22 -4.66
C VAL A 101 30.82 -8.99 -4.95
N GLN A 102 31.69 -8.42 -5.78
CA GLN A 102 33.05 -8.88 -6.02
C GLN A 102 34.04 -7.86 -5.46
N LEU A 103 35.02 -8.34 -4.71
CA LEU A 103 35.98 -7.55 -3.97
C LEU A 103 37.39 -7.94 -4.43
N ASP A 104 38.12 -6.95 -4.94
CA ASP A 104 39.54 -7.09 -5.21
C ASP A 104 40.30 -6.84 -3.89
N ILE A 105 41.10 -7.82 -3.46
CA ILE A 105 41.87 -7.67 -2.22
C ILE A 105 42.93 -6.58 -2.38
N ASP A 106 43.10 -5.79 -1.32
CA ASP A 106 44.02 -4.64 -1.28
C ASP A 106 43.68 -3.56 -2.33
N ARG A 107 42.40 -3.40 -2.67
CA ARG A 107 41.93 -2.32 -3.53
C ARG A 107 40.66 -1.69 -2.99
N GLU A 108 40.56 -0.36 -3.15
CA GLU A 108 39.37 0.44 -2.81
C GLU A 108 38.29 0.37 -3.91
N ALA A 109 38.25 -0.75 -4.65
CA ALA A 109 37.36 -0.98 -5.77
C ALA A 109 36.68 -2.35 -5.65
N ALA A 110 35.40 -2.37 -6.00
CA ALA A 110 34.54 -3.54 -5.99
C ALA A 110 33.61 -3.53 -7.22
N PHE A 111 32.93 -4.64 -7.47
CA PHE A 111 31.82 -4.71 -8.42
C PHE A 111 30.55 -5.15 -7.70
N VAL A 112 29.49 -4.36 -7.79
CA VAL A 112 28.16 -4.68 -7.26
C VAL A 112 27.24 -4.97 -8.43
N ASN A 113 26.71 -6.19 -8.51
CA ASN A 113 25.86 -6.65 -9.61
C ASN A 113 26.49 -6.41 -11.01
N GLY A 114 27.81 -6.55 -11.10
CA GLY A 114 28.59 -6.33 -12.32
C GLY A 114 29.00 -4.87 -12.59
N ASN A 115 28.51 -3.90 -11.81
CA ASN A 115 28.87 -2.49 -11.95
C ASN A 115 29.98 -2.10 -10.97
N GLN A 116 30.95 -1.31 -11.42
CA GLN A 116 32.06 -0.86 -10.57
C GLN A 116 31.56 0.08 -9.46
N ALA A 117 32.08 -0.10 -8.25
CA ALA A 117 31.82 0.71 -7.07
C ALA A 117 33.11 0.97 -6.28
N ALA A 118 33.21 2.15 -5.67
CA ALA A 118 34.34 2.52 -4.82
C ALA A 118 34.06 2.15 -3.35
N MET A 119 35.12 1.83 -2.61
CA MET A 119 35.07 1.54 -1.17
C MET A 119 36.01 2.48 -0.41
N ASP A 120 35.58 2.99 0.75
CA ASP A 120 36.43 3.85 1.60
C ASP A 120 37.62 3.09 2.22
N VAL A 121 37.50 1.78 2.37
CA VAL A 121 38.51 0.88 2.92
C VAL A 121 38.53 -0.40 2.07
N PRO A 122 39.70 -0.91 1.66
CA PRO A 122 39.80 -2.16 0.90
C PRO A 122 39.37 -3.39 1.72
N ALA A 123 39.01 -4.46 1.01
CA ALA A 123 39.01 -5.80 1.60
C ALA A 123 40.46 -6.27 1.80
N LEU A 124 40.75 -6.89 2.95
CA LEU A 124 42.09 -7.28 3.37
C LEU A 124 42.16 -8.77 3.68
N ILE A 125 43.37 -9.34 3.66
CA ILE A 125 43.63 -10.65 4.26
C ILE A 125 44.30 -10.43 5.61
N ILE A 126 43.63 -10.83 6.69
CA ILE A 126 44.16 -10.76 8.06
C ILE A 126 44.01 -12.14 8.69
N ASN A 127 45.12 -12.71 9.19
CA ASN A 127 45.15 -14.06 9.78
C ASN A 127 44.49 -15.12 8.89
N ASP A 128 44.84 -15.15 7.60
CA ASP A 128 44.30 -16.07 6.58
C ASP A 128 42.77 -16.00 6.40
N ARG A 129 42.13 -14.88 6.76
CA ARG A 129 40.71 -14.62 6.50
C ARG A 129 40.54 -13.37 5.66
N THR A 130 39.61 -13.44 4.71
CA THR A 130 39.15 -12.27 3.96
C THR A 130 38.29 -11.40 4.86
N MET A 131 38.84 -10.27 5.25
CA MET A 131 38.21 -9.24 6.06
C MET A 131 37.64 -8.15 5.15
N ILE A 132 36.35 -7.89 5.26
CA ILE A 132 35.64 -6.99 4.34
C ILE A 132 35.02 -5.81 5.08
N PRO A 133 34.94 -4.62 4.47
CA PRO A 133 34.19 -3.50 5.06
C PRO A 133 32.72 -3.86 5.15
N LEU A 134 32.23 -4.11 6.37
CA LEU A 134 30.89 -4.64 6.59
C LEU A 134 29.83 -3.78 5.91
N ARG A 135 29.85 -2.47 6.19
CA ARG A 135 28.79 -1.55 5.74
C ARG A 135 28.57 -1.63 4.23
N PHE A 136 29.65 -1.47 3.49
CA PHE A 136 29.63 -1.51 2.03
C PHE A 136 29.04 -2.83 1.49
N VAL A 137 29.53 -3.96 1.99
CA VAL A 137 29.11 -5.27 1.47
C VAL A 137 27.67 -5.61 1.89
N ALA A 138 27.31 -5.38 3.14
CA ALA A 138 25.97 -5.67 3.63
C ALA A 138 24.90 -4.78 2.95
N GLU A 139 25.14 -3.48 2.80
CA GLU A 139 24.22 -2.59 2.07
C GLU A 139 24.09 -3.01 0.59
N SER A 140 25.19 -3.36 -0.06
CA SER A 140 25.20 -3.84 -1.45
C SER A 140 24.44 -5.16 -1.64
N LEU A 141 24.30 -5.95 -0.57
CA LEU A 141 23.52 -7.19 -0.54
C LEU A 141 22.11 -6.98 0.04
N ASN A 142 21.66 -5.74 0.21
CA ASN A 142 20.36 -5.36 0.79
C ASN A 142 20.14 -5.83 2.24
N CYS A 143 21.21 -5.99 3.01
CA CYS A 143 21.15 -6.32 4.44
C CYS A 143 20.99 -5.05 5.29
N GLY A 144 20.25 -5.15 6.38
CA GLY A 144 20.19 -4.09 7.40
C GLY A 144 21.42 -4.12 8.32
N ILE A 145 21.86 -2.96 8.80
CA ILE A 145 23.05 -2.84 9.66
C ILE A 145 22.76 -1.94 10.85
N GLY A 146 23.19 -2.38 12.03
CA GLY A 146 23.16 -1.61 13.26
C GLY A 146 24.51 -1.67 13.99
N TRP A 147 24.75 -0.65 14.81
CA TRP A 147 25.87 -0.58 15.73
C TRP A 147 25.37 -0.11 17.09
N ASP A 148 25.72 -0.84 18.14
CA ASP A 148 25.43 -0.49 19.53
C ASP A 148 26.74 -0.09 20.22
N ASP A 149 26.87 1.20 20.54
CA ASP A 149 28.08 1.76 21.15
C ASP A 149 28.36 1.21 22.56
N LEU A 150 27.31 0.98 23.35
CA LEU A 150 27.44 0.56 24.75
C LEU A 150 28.00 -0.86 24.86
N THR A 151 27.54 -1.74 23.98
CA THR A 151 27.93 -3.16 23.96
C THR A 151 29.00 -3.46 22.91
N ARG A 152 29.36 -2.49 22.06
CA ARG A 152 30.24 -2.65 20.89
C ARG A 152 29.78 -3.81 20.00
N THR A 153 28.48 -3.86 19.73
CA THR A 153 27.85 -4.91 18.94
C THR A 153 27.52 -4.40 17.56
N VAL A 154 28.03 -5.09 16.55
CA VAL A 154 27.53 -5.02 15.19
C VAL A 154 26.33 -5.95 15.05
N SER A 155 25.21 -5.42 14.58
CA SER A 155 24.03 -6.20 14.23
C SER A 155 23.80 -6.16 12.73
N ILE A 156 23.64 -7.34 12.12
CA ILE A 156 23.32 -7.50 10.71
C ILE A 156 21.94 -8.13 10.65
N GLN A 157 21.04 -7.54 9.86
CA GLN A 157 19.75 -8.11 9.56
C GLN A 157 19.79 -8.65 8.14
N SER A 158 19.44 -9.91 7.97
CA SER A 158 19.30 -10.52 6.66
C SER A 158 18.34 -9.70 5.79
N PRO A 159 18.55 -9.64 4.46
CA PRO A 159 17.60 -8.99 3.58
C PRO A 159 16.23 -9.59 3.83
N VAL A 160 15.23 -8.74 4.06
CA VAL A 160 13.86 -9.22 4.14
C VAL A 160 13.49 -9.68 2.74
N THR A 161 13.64 -10.97 2.45
CA THR A 161 12.94 -11.60 1.33
C THR A 161 11.46 -11.51 1.67
N ARG A 162 10.81 -10.43 1.24
CA ARG A 162 9.35 -10.37 1.26
C ARG A 162 8.88 -11.42 0.27
N GLU A 163 8.40 -12.54 0.80
CA GLU A 163 7.49 -13.41 0.04
C GLU A 163 6.29 -12.53 -0.33
N PHE A 164 6.22 -12.12 -1.60
CA PHE A 164 5.04 -11.45 -2.10
C PHE A 164 3.88 -12.43 -2.09
N ASN A 165 2.70 -11.94 -1.73
CA ASN A 165 1.49 -12.74 -1.90
C ASN A 165 1.33 -13.09 -3.39
N LYS A 166 0.86 -14.29 -3.70
CA LYS A 166 0.86 -14.81 -5.06
C LYS A 166 -0.53 -14.78 -5.66
N ILE A 167 -0.63 -14.28 -6.89
CA ILE A 167 -1.80 -14.49 -7.74
C ILE A 167 -1.76 -15.94 -8.21
N THR A 168 -2.80 -16.69 -7.87
CA THR A 168 -2.95 -18.12 -8.18
C THR A 168 -3.75 -18.35 -9.45
N SER A 169 -4.65 -17.44 -9.82
CA SER A 169 -5.33 -17.52 -11.12
C SER A 169 -5.97 -16.21 -11.56
N VAL A 170 -6.13 -16.08 -12.88
CA VAL A 170 -7.00 -15.07 -13.51
C VAL A 170 -8.03 -15.81 -14.37
N LYS A 171 -9.31 -15.48 -14.22
CA LYS A 171 -10.42 -16.15 -14.89
C LYS A 171 -11.43 -15.12 -15.39
N ILE A 172 -12.25 -15.53 -16.36
CA ILE A 172 -13.40 -14.76 -16.82
C ILE A 172 -14.65 -15.61 -16.63
N GLN A 173 -15.73 -14.98 -16.18
CA GLN A 173 -17.04 -15.60 -16.01
C GLN A 173 -18.11 -14.70 -16.61
N GLU A 174 -18.96 -15.27 -17.45
CA GLU A 174 -20.17 -14.60 -17.92
C GLU A 174 -21.33 -14.76 -16.93
N LYS A 175 -22.08 -13.68 -16.69
CA LYS A 175 -23.33 -13.64 -15.95
C LYS A 175 -24.45 -13.06 -16.84
N SER A 176 -25.69 -13.08 -16.35
CA SER A 176 -26.84 -12.52 -17.05
C SER A 176 -26.59 -11.08 -17.48
N ASP A 177 -26.15 -10.24 -16.53
CA ASP A 177 -26.13 -8.79 -16.70
C ASP A 177 -24.71 -8.21 -16.78
N TYR A 178 -23.66 -9.02 -16.58
CA TYR A 178 -22.27 -8.55 -16.63
C TYR A 178 -21.28 -9.66 -17.01
N TYR A 179 -20.08 -9.25 -17.42
CA TYR A 179 -18.90 -10.12 -17.47
C TYR A 179 -18.02 -9.84 -16.26
N ARG A 180 -17.50 -10.89 -15.62
CA ARG A 180 -16.66 -10.79 -14.43
C ARG A 180 -15.26 -11.33 -14.71
N VAL A 181 -14.24 -10.52 -14.50
CA VAL A 181 -12.86 -10.99 -14.36
C VAL A 181 -12.60 -11.30 -12.89
N ILE A 182 -12.04 -12.48 -12.61
CA ILE A 182 -11.73 -12.95 -11.25
C ILE A 182 -10.23 -13.11 -11.14
N ILE A 183 -9.63 -12.47 -10.15
CA ILE A 183 -8.21 -12.61 -9.80
C ILE A 183 -8.15 -13.25 -8.42
N GLU A 184 -7.58 -14.46 -8.33
CA GLU A 184 -7.44 -15.21 -7.08
C GLU A 184 -6.00 -15.11 -6.57
N ALA A 185 -5.83 -14.92 -5.27
CA ALA A 185 -4.53 -14.85 -4.60
C ALA A 185 -4.45 -15.87 -3.44
N GLU A 186 -3.22 -16.23 -3.03
CA GLU A 186 -2.98 -17.15 -1.90
C GLU A 186 -3.50 -16.56 -0.58
N ASN A 187 -3.24 -15.27 -0.35
CA ASN A 187 -3.69 -14.48 0.78
C ASN A 187 -4.50 -13.25 0.31
N GLY A 188 -4.93 -12.40 1.24
CA GLY A 188 -5.67 -11.19 0.92
C GLY A 188 -4.92 -10.24 -0.03
N ILE A 189 -5.64 -9.64 -0.98
CA ILE A 189 -5.13 -8.57 -1.83
C ILE A 189 -5.28 -7.25 -1.05
N GLU A 190 -4.16 -6.70 -0.58
CA GLU A 190 -4.17 -5.55 0.34
C GLU A 190 -4.12 -4.19 -0.36
N ALA A 191 -3.52 -4.12 -1.57
CA ALA A 191 -3.32 -2.86 -2.27
C ALA A 191 -3.37 -3.05 -3.79
N TYR A 192 -4.08 -2.14 -4.46
CA TYR A 192 -4.20 -2.12 -5.91
C TYR A 192 -4.46 -0.72 -6.44
N ASN A 193 -4.16 -0.48 -7.71
CA ASN A 193 -4.57 0.72 -8.44
C ASN A 193 -5.28 0.29 -9.73
N THR A 194 -6.27 1.04 -10.19
CA THR A 194 -6.89 0.81 -11.51
C THR A 194 -6.53 1.93 -12.48
N PHE A 195 -6.55 1.62 -13.76
CA PHE A 195 -6.29 2.57 -14.83
C PHE A 195 -7.12 2.24 -16.06
N VAL A 196 -7.29 3.24 -16.92
CA VAL A 196 -8.02 3.08 -18.16
C VAL A 196 -7.28 3.71 -19.33
N TYR A 197 -7.51 3.18 -20.52
CA TYR A 197 -7.02 3.75 -21.78
C TYR A 197 -8.16 3.83 -22.80
N ASP A 198 -8.18 4.88 -23.61
CA ASP A 198 -9.24 5.14 -24.60
C ASP A 198 -9.02 4.48 -25.96
N ASN A 199 -7.77 4.16 -26.32
CA ASN A 199 -7.42 3.69 -27.67
C ASN A 199 -6.25 2.67 -27.67
N PRO A 200 -6.52 1.36 -27.80
CA PRO A 200 -7.84 0.74 -27.70
C PRO A 200 -8.39 0.84 -26.26
N GLN A 201 -9.70 0.65 -26.10
CA GLN A 201 -10.34 0.73 -24.79
C GLN A 201 -9.80 -0.37 -23.87
N ARG A 202 -9.26 0.02 -22.71
CA ARG A 202 -8.72 -0.92 -21.74
C ARG A 202 -9.09 -0.49 -20.33
N PHE A 203 -9.38 -1.49 -19.49
CA PHE A 203 -9.42 -1.34 -18.04
C PHE A 203 -8.33 -2.22 -17.44
N GLY A 204 -7.44 -1.65 -16.64
CA GLY A 204 -6.36 -2.40 -16.02
C GLY A 204 -6.28 -2.20 -14.52
N VAL A 205 -5.63 -3.15 -13.86
CA VAL A 205 -5.38 -3.17 -12.43
C VAL A 205 -3.92 -3.53 -12.18
N ASP A 206 -3.26 -2.71 -11.37
CA ASP A 206 -1.95 -2.98 -10.76
C ASP A 206 -2.15 -3.48 -9.35
N LEU A 207 -1.74 -4.71 -9.06
CA LEU A 207 -1.80 -5.34 -7.75
C LEU A 207 -0.44 -5.21 -7.08
N LYS A 208 -0.40 -4.53 -5.93
CA LYS A 208 0.85 -4.21 -5.20
C LYS A 208 1.20 -5.30 -4.20
N ASN A 209 2.49 -5.44 -3.93
CA ASN A 209 3.07 -6.52 -3.12
C ASN A 209 2.64 -7.92 -3.62
N MET A 210 2.44 -8.06 -4.95
CA MET A 210 1.99 -9.30 -5.57
C MET A 210 3.02 -9.85 -6.57
N ALA A 211 3.20 -11.16 -6.53
CA ALA A 211 3.88 -11.94 -7.54
C ALA A 211 2.88 -12.80 -8.33
N LEU A 212 3.16 -13.07 -9.61
CA LEU A 212 2.43 -14.06 -10.39
C LEU A 212 2.90 -15.47 -10.03
N GLY A 213 1.99 -16.32 -9.53
CA GLY A 213 2.29 -17.69 -9.14
C GLY A 213 2.63 -18.60 -10.32
N ASP A 214 1.83 -18.53 -11.40
CA ASP A 214 1.97 -19.39 -12.58
C ASP A 214 2.62 -18.68 -13.79
N GLY A 215 3.20 -17.49 -13.59
CA GLY A 215 3.78 -16.66 -14.66
C GLY A 215 2.75 -15.79 -15.39
N ASP A 216 3.17 -15.17 -16.49
CA ASP A 216 2.36 -14.31 -17.35
C ASP A 216 1.36 -15.10 -18.21
N GLY A 217 0.31 -14.44 -18.69
CA GLY A 217 -0.69 -15.10 -19.52
C GLY A 217 -1.70 -14.20 -20.23
N GLU A 218 -2.44 -14.82 -21.14
CA GLU A 218 -3.47 -14.17 -21.96
C GLU A 218 -4.71 -15.08 -22.08
N ILE A 219 -5.88 -14.50 -21.82
CA ILE A 219 -7.20 -15.12 -22.00
C ILE A 219 -7.87 -14.42 -23.18
N LYS A 220 -8.10 -15.15 -24.27
CA LYS A 220 -8.79 -14.64 -25.46
C LYS A 220 -10.28 -14.97 -25.35
N GLU A 221 -11.03 -14.01 -24.82
CA GLU A 221 -12.46 -14.11 -24.61
C GLU A 221 -13.14 -13.03 -25.44
N ASN A 222 -13.33 -13.27 -26.74
CA ASN A 222 -13.85 -12.29 -27.71
C ASN A 222 -15.40 -12.19 -27.64
N ASN A 223 -15.94 -12.00 -26.43
CA ASN A 223 -17.38 -11.85 -26.19
C ASN A 223 -17.87 -10.43 -26.51
N ASP A 224 -19.11 -10.07 -26.16
CA ASP A 224 -19.70 -8.80 -26.60
C ASP A 224 -18.97 -7.56 -26.05
N LEU A 225 -18.32 -7.66 -24.89
CA LEU A 225 -17.63 -6.54 -24.23
C LEU A 225 -16.12 -6.70 -24.16
N ILE A 226 -15.65 -7.86 -23.73
CA ILE A 226 -14.25 -8.16 -23.52
C ILE A 226 -13.70 -8.72 -24.83
N LYS A 227 -12.48 -8.30 -25.16
CA LYS A 227 -11.72 -8.83 -26.29
C LYS A 227 -10.62 -9.76 -25.83
N THR A 228 -9.81 -9.30 -24.86
CA THR A 228 -8.75 -10.10 -24.23
C THR A 228 -8.52 -9.68 -22.79
N VAL A 229 -8.05 -10.60 -21.95
CA VAL A 229 -7.47 -10.29 -20.63
C VAL A 229 -6.02 -10.73 -20.62
N ARG A 230 -5.10 -9.83 -20.32
CA ARG A 230 -3.65 -10.08 -20.21
C ARG A 230 -3.21 -9.89 -18.77
N TYR A 231 -2.25 -10.68 -18.30
CA TYR A 231 -1.64 -10.48 -17.00
C TYR A 231 -0.15 -10.77 -17.03
N ASP A 232 0.64 -9.93 -16.37
CA ASP A 232 2.11 -9.98 -16.39
C ASP A 232 2.73 -9.36 -15.12
N GLN A 233 3.97 -9.73 -14.80
CA GLN A 233 4.76 -9.20 -13.70
C GLN A 233 5.36 -7.84 -14.11
N PHE A 234 4.57 -6.78 -13.96
CA PHE A 234 4.93 -5.42 -14.38
C PHE A 234 6.19 -4.87 -13.67
N ALA A 235 6.36 -5.18 -12.38
CA ALA A 235 7.53 -4.83 -11.58
C ALA A 235 7.77 -5.91 -10.50
N PRO A 236 8.92 -5.95 -9.79
CA PRO A 236 9.21 -6.99 -8.80
C PRO A 236 8.11 -7.21 -7.75
N GLU A 237 7.44 -6.13 -7.34
CA GLU A 237 6.35 -6.13 -6.35
C GLU A 237 4.97 -5.83 -6.95
N THR A 238 4.83 -5.74 -8.28
CA THR A 238 3.57 -5.38 -8.93
C THR A 238 3.22 -6.35 -10.05
N ALA A 239 2.10 -7.05 -9.89
CA ALA A 239 1.46 -7.80 -10.98
C ALA A 239 0.38 -6.93 -11.62
N ARG A 240 0.23 -6.99 -12.95
CA ARG A 240 -0.72 -6.19 -13.71
C ARG A 240 -1.69 -7.09 -14.44
N VAL A 241 -2.98 -6.76 -14.40
CA VAL A 241 -4.04 -7.39 -15.20
C VAL A 241 -4.69 -6.32 -16.09
N VAL A 242 -4.83 -6.57 -17.39
CA VAL A 242 -5.38 -5.63 -18.38
C VAL A 242 -6.50 -6.32 -19.16
N VAL A 243 -7.69 -5.74 -19.10
CA VAL A 243 -8.88 -6.13 -19.87
C VAL A 243 -8.99 -5.19 -21.07
N GLU A 244 -8.77 -5.70 -22.28
CA GLU A 244 -9.06 -4.99 -23.52
C GLU A 244 -10.56 -5.13 -23.83
N LEU A 245 -11.23 -4.00 -24.03
CA LEU A 245 -12.67 -3.89 -24.21
C LEU A 245 -12.98 -3.50 -25.67
N LYS A 246 -14.17 -3.89 -26.14
CA LYS A 246 -14.70 -3.51 -27.47
C LYS A 246 -15.32 -2.12 -27.48
N GLU A 247 -15.68 -1.60 -26.30
CA GLU A 247 -16.26 -0.26 -26.12
C GLU A 247 -15.94 0.28 -24.72
N LYS A 248 -16.36 1.52 -24.44
CA LYS A 248 -16.11 2.19 -23.16
C LYS A 248 -17.10 1.72 -22.10
N VAL A 249 -16.63 0.86 -21.18
CA VAL A 249 -17.39 0.39 -20.01
C VAL A 249 -16.50 0.47 -18.76
N ALA A 250 -17.07 0.90 -17.65
CA ALA A 250 -16.36 0.96 -16.38
C ALA A 250 -16.27 -0.43 -15.74
N GLY A 251 -15.08 -0.84 -15.32
CA GLY A 251 -14.89 -2.04 -14.51
C GLY A 251 -15.20 -1.74 -13.04
N LYS A 252 -16.18 -2.43 -12.45
CA LYS A 252 -16.51 -2.32 -11.02
C LYS A 252 -15.68 -3.31 -10.22
N VAL A 253 -14.79 -2.82 -9.36
CA VAL A 253 -13.93 -3.68 -8.53
C VAL A 253 -14.62 -4.03 -7.22
N SER A 254 -14.58 -5.30 -6.83
CA SER A 254 -15.01 -5.78 -5.51
C SER A 254 -14.16 -6.97 -5.05
N PHE A 255 -14.35 -7.44 -3.81
CA PHE A 255 -13.55 -8.49 -3.21
C PHE A 255 -14.42 -9.58 -2.59
N SER A 256 -13.85 -10.78 -2.40
CA SER A 256 -14.41 -11.76 -1.45
C SER A 256 -14.24 -11.29 -0.02
N ASP A 257 -15.05 -11.82 0.91
CA ASP A 257 -15.04 -11.44 2.33
C ASP A 257 -13.65 -11.57 2.99
N ASN A 258 -12.86 -12.55 2.56
CA ASN A 258 -11.48 -12.78 3.03
C ASN A 258 -10.41 -12.06 2.21
N GLY A 259 -10.79 -11.24 1.23
CA GLY A 259 -9.90 -10.48 0.34
C GLY A 259 -9.07 -11.31 -0.64
N THR A 260 -9.19 -12.64 -0.66
CA THR A 260 -8.35 -13.51 -1.52
C THR A 260 -8.80 -13.54 -2.97
N LYS A 261 -9.96 -12.96 -3.29
CA LYS A 261 -10.44 -12.79 -4.67
C LYS A 261 -10.77 -11.34 -4.93
N MET A 262 -10.27 -10.80 -6.04
CA MET A 262 -10.75 -9.56 -6.65
C MET A 262 -11.67 -9.90 -7.82
N TYR A 263 -12.79 -9.21 -7.90
CA TYR A 263 -13.74 -9.27 -9.01
C TYR A 263 -13.75 -7.93 -9.75
N ILE A 264 -13.73 -7.97 -11.07
CA ILE A 264 -13.90 -6.79 -11.93
C ILE A 264 -15.11 -7.06 -12.83
N ASP A 265 -16.21 -6.36 -12.57
CA ASP A 265 -17.49 -6.54 -13.28
C ASP A 265 -17.68 -5.48 -14.35
N PHE A 266 -17.98 -5.92 -15.57
CA PHE A 266 -18.31 -5.09 -16.73
C PHE A 266 -19.78 -5.33 -17.09
N ASP A 267 -20.64 -4.34 -16.79
CA ASP A 267 -22.08 -4.43 -16.99
C ASP A 267 -22.44 -4.40 -18.48
N LYS A 268 -23.21 -5.39 -18.94
CA LYS A 268 -23.67 -5.51 -20.34
C LYS A 268 -24.63 -4.38 -20.71
N ASN A 269 -25.38 -3.85 -19.77
CA ASN A 269 -26.35 -2.78 -20.04
C ASN A 269 -25.69 -1.39 -20.09
N GLN A 270 -24.49 -1.22 -19.51
CA GLN A 270 -23.70 0.01 -19.70
C GLN A 270 -23.34 0.25 -21.18
N GLN A 271 -23.36 -0.78 -22.04
CA GLN A 271 -23.15 -0.68 -23.49
C GLN A 271 -24.12 0.32 -24.16
N GLN A 272 -25.40 0.32 -23.73
CA GLN A 272 -26.45 1.08 -24.42
C GLN A 272 -26.36 2.59 -24.21
N ASN A 273 -25.64 3.04 -23.17
CA ASN A 273 -25.64 4.43 -22.71
C ASN A 273 -24.27 5.11 -22.87
N SER A 274 -23.33 4.48 -23.58
CA SER A 274 -21.99 5.07 -23.83
C SER A 274 -22.02 6.36 -24.68
N GLY A 275 -23.17 6.66 -25.30
CA GLY A 275 -23.43 7.92 -26.02
C GLY A 275 -24.03 9.05 -25.17
N ASP A 276 -24.47 8.79 -23.95
CA ASP A 276 -25.12 9.78 -23.08
C ASP A 276 -24.86 9.40 -21.60
N LEU A 277 -23.79 9.93 -21.00
CA LEU A 277 -23.45 9.74 -19.58
C LEU A 277 -24.40 10.57 -18.65
N GLY A 278 -25.69 10.62 -19.00
CA GLY A 278 -26.74 11.35 -18.33
C GLY A 278 -27.79 10.47 -17.63
N ASP A 279 -27.54 9.17 -17.47
CA ASP A 279 -28.50 8.27 -16.85
C ASP A 279 -28.38 8.20 -15.32
N VAL A 280 -29.55 8.07 -14.71
CA VAL A 280 -29.79 8.14 -13.28
C VAL A 280 -30.06 6.73 -12.74
N THR A 281 -29.40 6.34 -11.66
CA THR A 281 -29.66 5.11 -10.89
C THR A 281 -31.10 5.06 -10.35
N ILE A 282 -31.54 3.88 -9.89
CA ILE A 282 -32.86 3.72 -9.22
C ILE A 282 -33.04 4.65 -8.01
N ASP A 283 -31.94 5.08 -7.39
CA ASP A 283 -31.92 6.01 -6.25
C ASP A 283 -31.90 7.49 -6.68
N GLY A 284 -32.05 7.80 -7.97
CA GLY A 284 -32.07 9.19 -8.44
C GLY A 284 -30.68 9.85 -8.52
N LEU A 285 -29.60 9.06 -8.50
CA LEU A 285 -28.21 9.52 -8.61
C LEU A 285 -27.65 9.40 -10.02
N ASN A 286 -26.84 10.36 -10.47
CA ASN A 286 -26.06 10.21 -11.70
C ASN A 286 -25.10 9.01 -11.59
N VAL A 287 -24.80 8.36 -12.70
CA VAL A 287 -23.68 7.41 -12.78
C VAL A 287 -22.34 8.16 -12.80
N VAL A 288 -21.30 7.58 -12.20
CA VAL A 288 -19.95 8.16 -12.22
C VAL A 288 -19.36 8.07 -13.64
N ASP A 289 -18.65 9.12 -14.06
CA ASP A 289 -17.83 9.09 -15.26
C ASP A 289 -16.83 7.93 -15.15
N TRP A 290 -16.79 7.09 -16.17
CA TRP A 290 -15.94 5.90 -16.19
C TRP A 290 -14.44 6.22 -16.00
N ARG A 291 -13.98 7.44 -16.36
CA ARG A 291 -12.61 7.92 -16.09
C ARG A 291 -12.37 8.18 -14.60
N ALA A 292 -13.41 8.55 -13.87
CA ALA A 292 -13.38 8.76 -12.42
C ALA A 292 -13.68 7.46 -11.64
N ALA A 293 -14.20 6.40 -12.28
CA ALA A 293 -14.46 5.11 -11.64
C ALA A 293 -13.19 4.45 -11.04
N LYS A 294 -12.00 4.86 -11.48
CA LYS A 294 -10.72 4.43 -10.90
C LYS A 294 -10.43 5.03 -9.52
N LYS A 295 -11.09 6.14 -9.18
CA LYS A 295 -10.85 6.88 -7.94
C LYS A 295 -11.52 6.15 -6.77
N ILE A 296 -10.76 5.86 -5.72
CA ILE A 296 -11.27 5.15 -4.56
C ILE A 296 -11.82 6.15 -3.53
N VAL A 297 -13.12 6.03 -3.21
CA VAL A 297 -13.75 6.75 -2.11
C VAL A 297 -13.67 5.91 -0.84
N PHE A 298 -12.89 6.37 0.12
CA PHE A 298 -12.80 5.78 1.45
C PHE A 298 -13.90 6.32 2.35
N ILE A 299 -14.76 5.43 2.85
CA ILE A 299 -15.92 5.75 3.69
C ILE A 299 -15.58 5.34 5.13
N ASP A 300 -15.42 6.34 5.99
CA ASP A 300 -15.18 6.18 7.42
C ASP A 300 -16.48 6.35 8.20
N SER A 301 -17.04 5.25 8.72
CA SER A 301 -18.12 5.31 9.69
C SER A 301 -17.55 5.64 11.07
N GLY A 302 -17.78 6.87 11.52
CA GLY A 302 -17.25 7.39 12.78
C GLY A 302 -17.49 6.45 13.97
N HIS A 303 -16.56 6.45 14.94
CA HIS A 303 -16.61 5.60 16.15
C HIS A 303 -16.60 4.09 15.84
N GLY A 304 -17.10 3.26 16.76
CA GLY A 304 -17.22 1.80 16.59
C GLY A 304 -16.68 0.99 17.77
N GLY A 305 -17.30 -0.16 18.01
CA GLY A 305 -16.99 -1.08 19.09
C GLY A 305 -17.11 -0.41 20.46
N SER A 306 -15.98 -0.31 21.15
CA SER A 306 -15.87 0.30 22.48
C SER A 306 -16.04 1.82 22.48
N ASP A 307 -15.81 2.48 21.33
CA ASP A 307 -16.12 3.89 21.16
C ASP A 307 -17.56 4.02 20.66
N THR A 308 -18.48 4.40 21.55
CA THR A 308 -19.90 4.58 21.21
C THR A 308 -20.17 5.87 20.43
N GLY A 309 -19.20 6.78 20.41
CA GLY A 309 -19.46 8.19 20.15
C GLY A 309 -20.47 8.76 21.15
N SER A 310 -21.17 9.80 20.72
CA SER A 310 -22.21 10.44 21.53
C SER A 310 -23.38 9.50 21.79
N GLN A 311 -23.98 9.60 22.99
CA GLN A 311 -25.10 8.75 23.37
C GLN A 311 -26.33 9.60 23.70
N ALA A 312 -27.45 9.34 23.03
CA ALA A 312 -28.74 9.87 23.43
C ALA A 312 -29.35 8.95 24.49
N LYS A 313 -29.57 9.49 25.71
CA LYS A 313 -30.17 8.76 26.82
C LYS A 313 -31.45 9.45 27.30
N ARG A 314 -32.47 8.68 27.65
CA ARG A 314 -33.69 9.14 28.35
C ARG A 314 -33.94 8.25 29.55
N ASP A 315 -34.10 8.87 30.72
CA ASP A 315 -34.37 8.17 31.99
C ASP A 315 -33.37 7.05 32.32
N GLY A 316 -32.10 7.24 31.93
CA GLY A 316 -31.03 6.27 32.12
C GLY A 316 -31.00 5.14 31.07
N VAL A 317 -31.94 5.12 30.13
CA VAL A 317 -31.98 4.16 29.02
C VAL A 317 -31.33 4.77 27.78
N GLU A 318 -30.42 4.03 27.17
CA GLU A 318 -29.80 4.36 25.90
C GLU A 318 -30.81 4.23 24.76
N ILE A 319 -31.00 5.32 24.01
CA ILE A 319 -31.93 5.39 22.87
C ILE A 319 -31.19 5.17 21.56
N LEU A 320 -30.02 5.81 21.43
CA LEU A 320 -29.27 5.86 20.18
C LEU A 320 -27.79 6.15 20.48
N ASN A 321 -26.89 5.39 19.88
CA ASN A 321 -25.47 5.73 19.83
C ASN A 321 -25.12 6.29 18.47
N GLU A 322 -24.21 7.26 18.47
CA GLU A 322 -23.68 7.86 17.26
C GLU A 322 -23.04 6.80 16.35
N LYS A 323 -22.28 5.85 16.92
CA LYS A 323 -21.63 4.78 16.14
C LYS A 323 -22.60 3.94 15.29
N ASP A 324 -23.83 3.76 15.75
CA ASP A 324 -24.85 2.91 15.11
C ASP A 324 -25.49 3.67 13.95
N VAL A 325 -25.81 4.94 14.17
CA VAL A 325 -26.32 5.86 13.13
C VAL A 325 -25.27 6.06 12.03
N ASN A 326 -24.01 6.31 12.41
CA ASN A 326 -22.93 6.54 11.47
C ASN A 326 -22.69 5.30 10.60
N LEU A 327 -22.79 4.09 11.18
CA LEU A 327 -22.64 2.84 10.42
C LEU A 327 -23.81 2.65 9.43
N ASP A 328 -25.05 2.85 9.85
CA ASP A 328 -26.22 2.70 8.98
C ASP A 328 -26.16 3.67 7.79
N ILE A 329 -25.82 4.94 8.03
CA ILE A 329 -25.66 5.95 6.98
C ILE A 329 -24.51 5.57 6.04
N ALA A 330 -23.36 5.14 6.57
CA ALA A 330 -22.21 4.74 5.75
C ALA A 330 -22.52 3.53 4.85
N LEU A 331 -23.28 2.54 5.34
CA LEU A 331 -23.71 1.39 4.56
C LEU A 331 -24.65 1.79 3.42
N ARG A 332 -25.60 2.71 3.68
CA ARG A 332 -26.48 3.28 2.65
C ARG A 332 -25.69 4.06 1.60
N LEU A 333 -24.76 4.91 2.04
CA LEU A 333 -23.87 5.67 1.18
C LEU A 333 -23.05 4.74 0.28
N ASN A 334 -22.47 3.69 0.85
CA ASN A 334 -21.70 2.68 0.12
C ASN A 334 -22.55 1.96 -0.95
N ARG A 335 -23.79 1.55 -0.61
CA ARG A 335 -24.72 0.95 -1.56
C ARG A 335 -24.99 1.88 -2.74
N MET A 336 -25.31 3.14 -2.46
CA MET A 336 -25.63 4.16 -3.46
C MET A 336 -24.43 4.47 -4.38
N LEU A 337 -23.24 4.66 -3.81
CA LEU A 337 -22.02 4.90 -4.56
C LEU A 337 -21.65 3.71 -5.45
N LYS A 338 -21.72 2.48 -4.93
CA LYS A 338 -21.49 1.26 -5.73
C LYS A 338 -22.51 1.11 -6.86
N ALA A 339 -23.79 1.44 -6.60
CA ALA A 339 -24.84 1.42 -7.64
C ALA A 339 -24.53 2.44 -8.76
N ALA A 340 -23.99 3.60 -8.41
CA ALA A 340 -23.52 4.62 -9.34
C ALA A 340 -22.18 4.29 -10.03
N GLY A 341 -21.55 3.15 -9.73
CA GLY A 341 -20.29 2.71 -10.34
C GLY A 341 -19.02 3.29 -9.70
N VAL A 342 -19.13 3.94 -8.54
CA VAL A 342 -18.00 4.46 -7.79
C VAL A 342 -17.25 3.32 -7.09
N SER A 343 -15.92 3.32 -7.17
CA SER A 343 -15.08 2.42 -6.38
C SER A 343 -15.04 2.91 -4.93
N THR A 344 -15.50 2.08 -4.00
CA THR A 344 -15.54 2.43 -2.57
C THR A 344 -14.75 1.46 -1.71
N TYR A 345 -14.20 1.96 -0.61
CA TYR A 345 -13.61 1.16 0.46
C TYR A 345 -14.22 1.60 1.80
N MET A 346 -14.83 0.68 2.53
CA MET A 346 -15.43 0.96 3.84
C MET A 346 -14.40 0.70 4.95
N LEU A 347 -14.24 1.62 5.89
CA LEU A 347 -13.39 1.41 7.07
C LEU A 347 -13.88 0.23 7.91
N ARG A 348 -15.20 0.17 8.15
CA ARG A 348 -15.87 -0.91 8.89
C ARG A 348 -17.30 -1.08 8.38
N GLU A 349 -17.72 -2.34 8.21
CA GLU A 349 -19.08 -2.71 7.81
C GLU A 349 -19.92 -3.25 8.98
N THR A 350 -19.29 -3.41 10.15
CA THR A 350 -19.90 -3.88 11.39
C THR A 350 -19.49 -2.98 12.57
N ASP A 351 -20.03 -3.26 13.76
CA ASP A 351 -19.66 -2.58 14.99
C ASP A 351 -18.30 -3.08 15.51
N THR A 352 -17.21 -2.52 14.95
CA THR A 352 -15.82 -2.88 15.27
C THR A 352 -15.05 -1.65 15.73
N THR A 353 -14.21 -1.82 16.76
CA THR A 353 -13.31 -0.76 17.24
C THR A 353 -12.21 -0.48 16.21
N VAL A 354 -12.08 0.78 15.80
CA VAL A 354 -10.96 1.28 14.99
C VAL A 354 -10.38 2.53 15.64
N THR A 355 -9.07 2.54 15.89
CA THR A 355 -8.42 3.66 16.58
C THR A 355 -8.30 4.89 15.67
N LEU A 356 -8.22 6.08 16.27
CA LEU A 356 -8.19 7.35 15.54
C LEU A 356 -7.08 7.44 14.48
N TYR A 357 -5.91 6.87 14.74
CA TYR A 357 -4.77 6.92 13.81
C TYR A 357 -4.78 5.79 12.78
N ASP A 358 -5.47 4.69 13.06
CA ASP A 358 -5.62 3.60 12.08
C ASP A 358 -6.53 4.02 10.91
N ARG A 359 -7.54 4.87 11.14
CA ARG A 359 -8.45 5.37 10.08
C ARG A 359 -7.72 6.05 8.92
N PRO A 360 -6.92 7.12 9.16
CA PRO A 360 -6.14 7.74 8.10
C PRO A 360 -5.04 6.81 7.57
N ALA A 361 -4.47 5.94 8.41
CA ALA A 361 -3.44 4.98 7.97
C ALA A 361 -3.99 3.97 6.95
N MET A 362 -5.20 3.44 7.19
CA MET A 362 -5.88 2.55 6.26
C MET A 362 -6.24 3.25 4.95
N ALA A 363 -6.82 4.45 5.03
CA ALA A 363 -7.14 5.25 3.83
C ALA A 363 -5.90 5.52 2.98
N ASN A 364 -4.77 5.83 3.62
CA ASN A 364 -3.49 6.00 2.96
C ASN A 364 -2.95 4.68 2.39
N GLY A 365 -3.11 3.57 3.11
CA GLY A 365 -2.62 2.24 2.72
C GLY A 365 -3.32 1.68 1.47
N VAL A 366 -4.62 1.97 1.31
CA VAL A 366 -5.38 1.60 0.10
C VAL A 366 -5.26 2.63 -1.03
N ASN A 367 -4.42 3.65 -0.86
CA ASN A 367 -4.25 4.76 -1.82
C ASN A 367 -5.57 5.43 -2.22
N ALA A 368 -6.44 5.72 -1.26
CA ALA A 368 -7.71 6.37 -1.57
C ALA A 368 -7.52 7.74 -2.25
N ASP A 369 -8.44 8.09 -3.14
CA ASP A 369 -8.49 9.39 -3.84
C ASP A 369 -9.33 10.42 -3.09
N LEU A 370 -10.23 9.93 -2.24
CA LEU A 370 -11.13 10.76 -1.46
C LEU A 370 -11.45 10.10 -0.13
N TYR A 371 -11.44 10.87 0.96
CA TYR A 371 -11.83 10.42 2.30
C TYR A 371 -13.10 11.12 2.77
N VAL A 372 -14.12 10.34 3.15
CA VAL A 372 -15.39 10.85 3.66
C VAL A 372 -15.69 10.18 4.99
N SER A 373 -15.70 10.98 6.06
CA SER A 373 -16.08 10.52 7.39
C SER A 373 -17.52 10.92 7.70
N VAL A 374 -18.32 9.94 8.11
CA VAL A 374 -19.74 10.09 8.46
C VAL A 374 -19.85 10.20 9.97
N HIS A 375 -20.33 11.35 10.43
CA HIS A 375 -20.58 11.66 11.83
C HIS A 375 -21.93 12.36 12.06
N ASN A 376 -22.32 12.40 13.33
CA ASN A 376 -23.45 13.19 13.81
C ASN A 376 -23.08 13.83 15.15
N ASN A 377 -23.19 15.15 15.19
CA ASN A 377 -22.61 15.98 16.23
C ASN A 377 -23.29 15.79 17.58
N SER A 378 -22.67 16.32 18.64
CA SER A 378 -23.28 16.44 19.95
C SER A 378 -22.57 17.52 20.76
N THR A 379 -23.27 18.14 21.69
CA THR A 379 -22.64 19.05 22.65
C THR A 379 -23.36 19.09 23.99
N ASP A 380 -22.58 18.95 25.07
CA ASP A 380 -23.08 19.13 26.44
C ASP A 380 -23.22 20.61 26.81
N LYS A 381 -22.49 21.50 26.12
CA LYS A 381 -22.43 22.93 26.46
C LYS A 381 -23.65 23.70 25.94
N ASN A 382 -24.21 23.28 24.82
CA ASN A 382 -25.37 23.92 24.22
C ASN A 382 -26.33 22.88 23.59
N PRO A 383 -27.17 22.21 24.39
CA PRO A 383 -28.12 21.22 23.88
C PRO A 383 -29.12 21.76 22.84
N SER A 384 -29.27 23.09 22.74
CA SER A 384 -30.11 23.73 21.71
C SER A 384 -29.41 23.83 20.34
N ALA A 385 -28.10 23.57 20.25
CA ALA A 385 -27.37 23.53 19.00
C ALA A 385 -27.94 22.42 18.10
N LYS A 386 -28.28 22.78 16.88
CA LYS A 386 -28.85 21.90 15.86
C LYS A 386 -28.33 22.28 14.48
N GLY A 387 -28.49 21.38 13.52
CA GLY A 387 -28.15 21.61 12.13
C GLY A 387 -26.97 20.80 11.61
N THR A 388 -26.69 20.96 10.31
CA THR A 388 -25.60 20.28 9.60
C THR A 388 -24.38 21.18 9.50
N GLU A 389 -23.19 20.62 9.69
CA GLU A 389 -21.89 21.22 9.37
C GLU A 389 -20.98 20.23 8.66
N THR A 390 -20.08 20.72 7.82
CA THR A 390 -19.07 19.88 7.14
C THR A 390 -17.68 20.43 7.39
N TYR A 391 -16.81 19.60 7.94
CA TYR A 391 -15.42 19.96 8.24
C TYR A 391 -14.50 19.52 7.10
N TYR A 392 -13.49 20.33 6.83
CA TYR A 392 -12.45 20.03 5.85
C TYR A 392 -11.10 20.55 6.31
N TYR A 393 -10.03 20.08 5.67
CA TYR A 393 -8.72 20.71 5.79
C TYR A 393 -8.04 20.72 4.42
N SER A 394 -7.84 21.92 3.87
CA SER A 394 -7.13 22.09 2.60
C SER A 394 -5.65 21.77 2.78
N LYS A 395 -5.18 20.76 2.06
CA LYS A 395 -3.78 20.29 2.12
C LYS A 395 -2.99 20.68 0.88
N THR A 396 -1.68 20.77 1.04
CA THR A 396 -0.75 20.80 -0.09
C THR A 396 -0.79 19.45 -0.82
N GLY A 397 -0.95 19.44 -2.13
CA GLY A 397 -1.02 18.22 -2.95
C GLY A 397 -2.42 17.76 -3.35
N GLU A 398 -3.49 18.47 -2.95
CA GLU A 398 -4.86 18.15 -3.41
C GLU A 398 -5.02 18.20 -4.93
N SER A 399 -4.19 19.01 -5.61
CA SER A 399 -4.11 19.07 -7.08
C SER A 399 -3.78 17.73 -7.73
N ASP A 400 -3.05 16.85 -7.04
CA ASP A 400 -2.68 15.53 -7.57
C ASP A 400 -3.93 14.63 -7.75
N TYR A 401 -5.00 14.96 -7.04
CA TYR A 401 -6.29 14.26 -7.09
C TYR A 401 -7.31 14.96 -7.99
N ASN A 402 -7.05 16.20 -8.40
CA ASN A 402 -8.01 17.10 -9.03
C ASN A 402 -9.35 17.20 -8.26
N ILE A 403 -9.27 17.09 -6.93
CA ILE A 403 -10.38 17.20 -5.98
C ILE A 403 -9.86 18.05 -4.82
N TYR A 404 -10.64 19.04 -4.38
CA TYR A 404 -10.24 19.93 -3.30
C TYR A 404 -11.17 19.76 -2.10
N SER A 405 -10.61 19.60 -0.89
CA SER A 405 -11.40 19.28 0.31
C SER A 405 -12.46 20.35 0.60
N LYS A 406 -12.12 21.61 0.35
CA LYS A 406 -13.03 22.74 0.55
C LYS A 406 -14.22 22.69 -0.42
N GLU A 407 -13.95 22.49 -1.71
CA GLU A 407 -14.99 22.44 -2.74
C GLU A 407 -15.95 21.28 -2.48
N LEU A 408 -15.41 20.10 -2.15
CA LEU A 408 -16.23 18.96 -1.77
C LEU A 408 -17.06 19.26 -0.52
N ALA A 409 -16.48 19.87 0.52
CA ALA A 409 -17.23 20.21 1.72
C ALA A 409 -18.39 21.18 1.44
N GLU A 410 -18.16 22.18 0.58
CA GLU A 410 -19.21 23.14 0.18
C GLU A 410 -20.33 22.45 -0.61
N LEU A 411 -19.96 21.50 -1.48
CA LEU A 411 -20.91 20.73 -2.27
C LEU A 411 -21.74 19.78 -1.39
N VAL A 412 -21.09 19.05 -0.49
CA VAL A 412 -21.77 18.19 0.50
C VAL A 412 -22.69 19.00 1.38
N GLN A 413 -22.22 20.12 1.93
CA GLN A 413 -23.04 20.99 2.79
C GLN A 413 -24.31 21.46 2.07
N LYS A 414 -24.18 21.88 0.80
CA LYS A 414 -25.31 22.30 -0.04
C LYS A 414 -26.36 21.18 -0.17
N TYR A 415 -25.94 19.97 -0.53
CA TYR A 415 -26.86 18.84 -0.70
C TYR A 415 -27.47 18.38 0.63
N MET A 416 -26.69 18.38 1.72
CA MET A 416 -27.18 17.99 3.03
C MET A 416 -28.28 18.91 3.52
N VAL A 417 -28.06 20.23 3.52
CA VAL A 417 -29.06 21.20 3.98
C VAL A 417 -30.35 21.10 3.15
N ALA A 418 -30.23 20.92 1.84
CA ALA A 418 -31.38 20.78 0.95
C ALA A 418 -32.18 19.49 1.21
N ASN A 419 -31.51 18.37 1.47
CA ASN A 419 -32.15 17.07 1.61
C ASN A 419 -32.61 16.76 3.05
N LEU A 420 -31.90 17.27 4.06
CA LEU A 420 -32.21 17.01 5.47
C LEU A 420 -33.16 18.06 6.06
N GLY A 421 -33.24 19.26 5.45
CA GLY A 421 -34.05 20.36 5.97
C GLY A 421 -33.55 20.91 7.33
N THR A 422 -32.30 20.61 7.68
CA THR A 422 -31.65 21.02 8.92
C THR A 422 -31.09 22.45 8.82
N VAL A 423 -30.73 23.05 9.96
CA VAL A 423 -30.10 24.38 9.98
C VAL A 423 -28.72 24.32 9.32
N ASP A 424 -28.44 25.22 8.38
CA ASP A 424 -27.12 25.34 7.76
C ASP A 424 -26.11 26.00 8.71
N ARG A 425 -25.15 25.20 9.21
CA ARG A 425 -24.06 25.67 10.08
C ARG A 425 -22.74 25.89 9.32
N ARG A 426 -22.79 25.78 7.98
CA ARG A 426 -21.72 26.03 7.02
C ARG A 426 -20.55 25.06 7.12
N VAL A 427 -19.65 25.19 6.15
CA VAL A 427 -18.37 24.48 6.13
C VAL A 427 -17.35 25.13 7.07
N LYS A 428 -16.46 24.33 7.64
CA LYS A 428 -15.42 24.79 8.59
C LYS A 428 -14.07 24.14 8.27
N SER A 429 -13.01 24.94 8.24
CA SER A 429 -11.66 24.41 8.16
C SER A 429 -11.21 23.95 9.55
N GLU A 430 -10.77 22.71 9.68
CA GLU A 430 -10.34 22.13 10.96
C GLU A 430 -9.06 21.28 10.81
N PRO A 431 -7.88 21.91 10.84
CA PRO A 431 -6.59 21.21 10.72
C PRO A 431 -6.25 20.34 11.94
N ALA A 432 -6.91 20.51 13.09
CA ALA A 432 -6.59 19.73 14.29
C ALA A 432 -7.18 18.32 14.26
N TYR A 433 -8.20 18.06 13.42
CA TYR A 433 -8.81 16.74 13.33
C TYR A 433 -7.87 15.75 12.65
N ALA A 434 -7.47 14.70 13.40
CA ALA A 434 -6.45 13.75 12.98
C ALA A 434 -6.81 13.06 11.65
N VAL A 435 -8.07 12.70 11.43
CA VAL A 435 -8.51 12.05 10.17
C VAL A 435 -8.41 12.99 8.96
N LEU A 436 -8.57 14.30 9.14
CA LEU A 436 -8.42 15.28 8.06
C LEU A 436 -6.94 15.59 7.79
N ASN A 437 -6.15 15.70 8.86
CA ASN A 437 -4.74 16.08 8.80
C ASN A 437 -3.82 14.92 8.36
N LYS A 438 -4.08 13.69 8.80
CA LYS A 438 -3.20 12.53 8.57
C LYS A 438 -3.51 11.74 7.31
N THR A 439 -4.64 12.01 6.64
CA THR A 439 -4.94 11.49 5.30
C THR A 439 -4.11 12.23 4.25
N LYS A 440 -3.67 11.54 3.20
CA LYS A 440 -2.91 12.14 2.08
C LYS A 440 -3.80 12.74 1.00
N MET A 441 -5.00 12.20 0.85
CA MET A 441 -5.99 12.62 -0.13
C MET A 441 -6.96 13.68 0.43
N PRO A 442 -7.72 14.39 -0.41
CA PRO A 442 -8.79 15.28 0.03
C PRO A 442 -9.73 14.59 1.02
N ALA A 443 -10.10 15.30 2.08
CA ALA A 443 -10.80 14.70 3.21
C ALA A 443 -11.86 15.65 3.80
N ILE A 444 -13.01 15.08 4.13
CA ILE A 444 -14.09 15.76 4.84
C ILE A 444 -14.62 14.92 6.01
N ILE A 445 -15.20 15.61 7.00
CA ILE A 445 -16.10 15.02 8.00
C ILE A 445 -17.46 15.68 7.83
N ILE A 446 -18.50 14.88 7.73
CA ILE A 446 -19.88 15.34 7.63
C ILE A 446 -20.52 15.18 9.01
N GLU A 447 -21.05 16.26 9.56
CA GLU A 447 -21.86 16.25 10.78
C GLU A 447 -23.31 16.56 10.40
N GLY A 448 -24.14 15.51 10.27
CA GLY A 448 -25.47 15.66 9.69
C GLY A 448 -26.48 16.39 10.57
N ALA A 449 -26.43 16.13 11.88
CA ALA A 449 -27.35 16.71 12.87
C ALA A 449 -26.79 16.52 14.29
N PHE A 450 -27.43 17.08 15.32
CA PHE A 450 -26.98 17.00 16.72
C PHE A 450 -27.77 15.98 17.55
N LEU A 451 -27.12 14.91 18.04
CA LEU A 451 -27.71 13.93 18.96
C LEU A 451 -28.20 14.59 20.27
N SER A 452 -27.49 15.62 20.74
CA SER A 452 -27.84 16.37 21.95
C SER A 452 -29.13 17.21 21.80
N ASN A 453 -29.59 17.45 20.58
CA ASN A 453 -30.76 18.27 20.31
C ASN A 453 -32.00 17.42 20.05
N THR A 454 -33.10 17.76 20.72
CA THR A 454 -34.33 16.95 20.66
C THR A 454 -35.00 16.94 19.29
N GLU A 455 -34.88 17.99 18.48
CA GLU A 455 -35.47 18.03 17.13
C GLU A 455 -34.64 17.20 16.15
N ASP A 456 -33.32 17.43 16.14
CA ASP A 456 -32.38 16.68 15.31
C ASP A 456 -32.35 15.18 15.65
N LEU A 457 -32.39 14.82 16.95
CA LEU A 457 -32.45 13.43 17.38
C LEU A 457 -33.70 12.71 16.83
N LYS A 458 -34.86 13.39 16.80
CA LYS A 458 -36.09 12.80 16.24
C LYS A 458 -35.94 12.51 14.75
N LEU A 459 -35.30 13.41 14.00
CA LEU A 459 -35.00 13.18 12.59
C LEU A 459 -34.07 11.97 12.44
N MET A 460 -32.97 11.97 13.20
CA MET A 460 -31.91 10.96 13.14
C MET A 460 -32.40 9.52 13.39
N MET A 461 -33.42 9.35 14.23
CA MET A 461 -34.04 8.04 14.49
C MET A 461 -34.81 7.49 13.29
N THR A 462 -35.21 8.32 12.33
CA THR A 462 -35.97 7.87 11.16
C THR A 462 -35.06 7.27 10.09
N ASP A 463 -35.59 6.31 9.33
CA ASP A 463 -34.90 5.77 8.15
C ASP A 463 -34.81 6.82 7.04
N GLU A 464 -35.82 7.69 6.91
CA GLU A 464 -35.85 8.77 5.91
C GLU A 464 -34.68 9.73 6.08
N PHE A 465 -34.37 10.16 7.31
CA PHE A 465 -33.20 11.01 7.55
C PHE A 465 -31.90 10.33 7.14
N ARG A 466 -31.71 9.06 7.52
CA ARG A 466 -30.47 8.30 7.26
C ARG A 466 -30.29 8.01 5.77
N GLU A 467 -31.39 7.76 5.06
CA GLU A 467 -31.42 7.64 3.60
C GLU A 467 -31.11 8.97 2.90
N ASN A 468 -31.74 10.06 3.33
CA ASN A 468 -31.53 11.39 2.74
C ASN A 468 -30.12 11.93 3.00
N TYR A 469 -29.52 11.62 4.15
CA TYR A 469 -28.12 11.90 4.44
C TYR A 469 -27.23 11.19 3.42
N ALA A 470 -27.37 9.86 3.31
CA ALA A 470 -26.57 9.06 2.40
C ALA A 470 -26.73 9.53 0.94
N LEU A 471 -27.96 9.85 0.53
CA LEU A 471 -28.26 10.36 -0.80
C LEU A 471 -27.59 11.71 -1.07
N ALA A 472 -27.64 12.63 -0.10
CA ALA A 472 -26.99 13.94 -0.21
C ALA A 472 -25.47 13.83 -0.36
N ALA A 473 -24.84 12.95 0.45
CA ALA A 473 -23.41 12.68 0.36
C ALA A 473 -23.06 12.04 -0.99
N ALA A 474 -23.83 11.04 -1.44
CA ALA A 474 -23.60 10.36 -2.71
C ALA A 474 -23.66 11.33 -3.90
N ARG A 475 -24.65 12.24 -3.94
CA ARG A 475 -24.77 13.26 -4.99
C ARG A 475 -23.52 14.13 -5.08
N ALA A 476 -23.07 14.66 -3.96
CA ALA A 476 -21.89 15.53 -3.91
C ALA A 476 -20.61 14.78 -4.33
N ILE A 477 -20.45 13.54 -3.87
CA ILE A 477 -19.28 12.71 -4.20
C ILE A 477 -19.25 12.38 -5.68
N ILE A 478 -20.37 11.94 -6.27
CA ILE A 478 -20.43 11.63 -7.71
C ILE A 478 -20.15 12.88 -8.54
N GLU A 479 -20.73 14.03 -8.17
CA GLU A 479 -20.48 15.27 -8.88
C GLU A 479 -19.01 15.71 -8.81
N ILE A 480 -18.36 15.64 -7.64
CA ILE A 480 -16.94 16.03 -7.55
C ILE A 480 -16.04 15.06 -8.30
N LEU A 481 -16.36 13.76 -8.29
CA LEU A 481 -15.61 12.75 -9.01
C LEU A 481 -15.69 13.00 -10.52
N ASN A 482 -16.87 13.30 -11.05
CA ASN A 482 -17.04 13.59 -12.48
C ASN A 482 -16.29 14.87 -12.87
N LYS A 483 -16.39 15.94 -12.07
CA LYS A 483 -15.62 17.18 -12.30
C LYS A 483 -14.12 16.95 -12.30
N SER A 484 -13.62 16.03 -11.48
CA SER A 484 -12.18 15.73 -11.38
C SER A 484 -11.57 15.13 -12.66
N VAL A 485 -12.40 14.75 -13.64
CA VAL A 485 -11.98 14.19 -14.92
C VAL A 485 -12.51 14.95 -16.13
N GLU A 486 -13.18 16.09 -15.93
CA GLU A 486 -13.55 17.01 -17.00
C GLU A 486 -12.28 17.70 -17.57
N GLU A 487 -12.23 17.88 -18.89
CA GLU A 487 -11.10 18.50 -19.62
C GLU A 487 -11.15 20.02 -19.59
#